data_AF-A0A5E5QK46-F1
#
_entry.id   AF-A0A5E5QK46-F1
#
_cell.length_a   1.000
_cell.length_b   1.000
_cell.length_c   1.000
_cell.angle_alpha   90.00
_cell.angle_beta   90.00
_cell.angle_gamma   90.00
#
_symmetry.space_group_name_H-M   'P 1'
#
loop_
_entity.id
_entity.type
_entity.pdbx_description
1 polymer ?
#
loop_
_entity_poly.entity_id
_entity_poly.type
_entity_poly.pdbx_seq_one_letter_code
_entity_poly.pdbx_strand_id
1 'polypeptide(L)'
;MNPISLSPNFARILLLSTALVVSISTAIAGGRSSERNLMDDYLQSKTSVNSSAFSALSQQSTLINNNALVFNRGATSVDNNDFDKKFSLAKTLTNIRNTSNATTNSSNAQLLNSLLKTLDVDSKTNGFVKMDLQKRAQEASLSGLVDNMSPTAIFNRFDLSSSSGQHCGEYRVVYHKNNGGRFFLIFEAKYPNPELKKGKAGCFAVADFWKEIGEMGKTEALAQLEKFFYQGLEHKGVQLPAAINFAHYTHGTGQVRSNAFINSPWQLREFKTDINTKGEAVFVADSVKSNPLAELFAKEGSLDSDSLKDLRVDFI
;
A
#
# COMPACT_ATOMS: atom_id res chain seq x y z
N MET A 1 -60.72 22.12 14.26
CA MET A 1 -59.35 22.67 14.20
C MET A 1 -58.78 22.64 15.60
N ASN A 2 -57.63 21.97 15.77
CA ASN A 2 -56.74 21.76 16.93
C ASN A 2 -56.95 22.63 18.22
N PRO A 3 -56.66 22.07 19.41
CA PRO A 3 -55.26 22.06 19.84
C PRO A 3 -54.72 20.72 20.36
N ILE A 4 -53.42 20.59 20.08
CA ILE A 4 -52.49 19.53 20.45
C ILE A 4 -52.21 19.60 21.95
N SER A 5 -52.26 18.46 22.62
CA SER A 5 -51.80 18.27 24.00
C SER A 5 -50.28 18.42 24.07
N LEU A 6 -49.80 19.49 24.72
CA LEU A 6 -48.43 19.59 25.20
C LEU A 6 -48.25 18.71 26.44
N SER A 7 -47.33 17.75 26.36
CA SER A 7 -46.83 16.98 27.52
C SER A 7 -45.58 17.68 28.09
N PRO A 8 -45.47 17.82 29.44
CA PRO A 8 -44.39 18.54 30.09
C PRO A 8 -43.19 17.62 30.30
N ASN A 9 -42.21 17.66 29.41
CA ASN A 9 -40.86 17.17 29.68
C ASN A 9 -39.79 18.15 29.15
N PHE A 10 -40.13 19.44 29.14
CA PHE A 10 -39.18 20.54 28.97
C PHE A 10 -38.53 20.89 30.32
N ALA A 11 -37.58 20.07 30.76
CA ALA A 11 -36.52 20.47 31.69
C ALA A 11 -35.67 19.26 32.10
N ARG A 12 -34.92 18.64 31.18
CA ARG A 12 -33.71 17.86 31.56
C ARG A 12 -32.81 17.35 30.44
N ILE A 13 -32.63 18.06 29.31
CA ILE A 13 -31.48 17.79 28.43
C ILE A 13 -30.96 19.10 27.87
N LEU A 14 -30.38 19.92 28.75
CA LEU A 14 -29.47 20.99 28.37
C LEU A 14 -28.16 20.70 29.10
N LEU A 15 -27.24 20.00 28.43
CA LEU A 15 -25.79 19.91 28.66
C LEU A 15 -25.28 18.56 28.13
N LEU A 16 -25.15 18.44 26.81
CA LEU A 16 -24.13 17.61 26.14
C LEU A 16 -24.10 17.99 24.66
N SER A 17 -23.88 19.29 24.42
CA SER A 17 -23.35 19.76 23.14
C SER A 17 -21.83 19.56 23.19
N THR A 18 -21.38 18.31 23.17
CA THR A 18 -20.00 17.97 22.85
C THR A 18 -19.94 17.88 21.34
N ALA A 19 -19.31 18.87 20.73
CA ALA A 19 -18.89 18.83 19.34
C ALA A 19 -18.20 17.50 19.06
N LEU A 20 -18.86 16.63 18.29
CA LEU A 20 -18.20 15.51 17.64
C LEU A 20 -17.42 16.09 16.45
N VAL A 21 -16.32 16.77 16.76
CA VAL A 21 -15.23 16.93 15.80
C VAL A 21 -14.69 15.52 15.62
N VAL A 22 -15.18 14.81 14.61
CA VAL A 22 -14.52 13.62 14.12
C VAL A 22 -13.18 14.10 13.58
N SER A 23 -12.16 14.13 14.45
CA SER A 23 -10.78 14.05 14.01
C SER A 23 -10.71 12.79 13.15
N ILE A 24 -10.54 12.98 11.85
CA ILE A 24 -10.31 11.89 10.91
C ILE A 24 -8.92 11.34 11.26
N SER A 25 -8.85 10.49 12.26
CA SER A 25 -7.68 9.70 12.59
C SER A 25 -7.40 8.84 11.37
N THR A 26 -6.32 9.17 10.66
CA THR A 26 -5.68 8.34 9.66
C THR A 26 -5.57 6.91 10.21
N ALA A 27 -6.35 5.99 9.65
CA ALA A 27 -6.33 4.59 10.06
C ALA A 27 -4.94 4.00 9.79
N ILE A 28 -4.31 3.49 10.84
CA ILE A 28 -2.99 2.85 10.79
C ILE A 28 -3.15 1.51 10.06
N ALA A 29 -2.51 1.39 8.89
CA ALA A 29 -2.34 0.10 8.24
C ALA A 29 -1.19 -0.66 8.93
N GLY A 30 -1.52 -1.46 9.95
CA GLY A 30 -0.73 -2.56 10.53
C GLY A 30 0.79 -2.40 10.58
N GLY A 31 1.30 -1.66 11.57
CA GLY A 31 2.72 -1.67 11.96
C GLY A 31 2.94 -2.35 13.31
N ARG A 32 4.15 -2.87 13.56
CA ARG A 32 4.56 -3.39 14.88
C ARG A 32 4.62 -2.23 15.88
N SER A 33 3.92 -2.36 17.01
CA SER A 33 3.81 -1.31 18.03
C SER A 33 5.09 -1.05 18.85
N SER A 34 6.12 -1.90 18.72
CA SER A 34 7.32 -1.86 19.58
C SER A 34 8.61 -1.40 18.87
N GLU A 35 8.58 -1.12 17.57
CA GLU A 35 9.77 -0.71 16.81
C GLU A 35 9.60 0.73 16.30
N ARG A 36 10.61 1.59 16.55
CA ARG A 36 10.62 2.98 16.04
C ARG A 36 10.69 2.98 14.52
N ASN A 37 9.73 3.65 13.89
CA ASN A 37 9.66 3.75 12.43
C ASN A 37 10.67 4.81 11.91
N LEU A 38 10.80 4.93 10.59
CA LEU A 38 11.74 5.90 10.00
C LEU A 38 11.45 7.36 10.40
N MET A 39 10.18 7.74 10.52
CA MET A 39 9.78 9.10 10.89
C MET A 39 10.14 9.41 12.34
N ASP A 40 9.98 8.44 13.26
CA ASP A 40 10.42 8.58 14.66
C ASP A 40 11.90 8.94 14.76
N ASP A 41 12.74 8.16 14.09
CA ASP A 41 14.19 8.35 14.12
C ASP A 41 14.61 9.66 13.47
N TYR A 42 13.94 10.05 12.38
CA TYR A 42 14.16 11.34 11.73
C TYR A 42 13.82 12.51 12.66
N LEU A 43 12.67 12.48 13.33
CA LEU A 43 12.26 13.57 14.23
C LEU A 43 13.16 13.66 15.45
N GLN A 44 13.59 12.52 16.01
CA GLN A 44 14.56 12.49 17.10
C GLN A 44 15.94 13.04 16.68
N SER A 45 16.38 12.77 15.45
CA SER A 45 17.64 13.31 14.97
C SER A 45 17.59 14.84 14.87
N LYS A 46 16.42 15.42 14.58
CA LYS A 46 16.24 16.87 14.52
C LYS A 46 16.23 17.53 15.91
N THR A 47 15.63 16.88 16.91
CA THR A 47 15.64 17.40 18.29
C THR A 47 17.03 17.35 18.91
N SER A 48 17.81 16.29 18.63
CA SER A 48 19.17 16.11 19.16
C SER A 48 20.21 17.09 18.57
N VAL A 49 19.95 17.63 17.38
CA VAL A 49 20.80 18.68 16.76
C VAL A 49 20.49 20.05 17.35
N ASN A 50 19.25 20.29 17.80
CA ASN A 50 18.83 21.57 18.38
C ASN A 50 19.09 21.68 19.89
N SER A 51 19.46 20.60 20.58
CA SER A 51 19.68 20.58 22.03
C SER A 51 20.98 21.24 22.51
N SER A 52 21.76 21.88 21.62
CA SER A 52 22.81 22.83 22.03
C SER A 52 22.26 24.22 22.38
N ALA A 53 20.96 24.46 22.18
CA ALA A 53 20.24 25.60 22.72
C ALA A 53 19.00 25.09 23.47
N PHE A 54 18.84 25.50 24.74
CA PHE A 54 17.77 25.13 25.68
C PHE A 54 17.99 23.85 26.50
N SER A 55 18.81 24.02 27.54
CA SER A 55 18.57 23.34 28.82
C SER A 55 17.22 23.77 29.40
N ALA A 56 16.47 22.78 29.89
CA ALA A 56 15.28 22.89 30.74
C ALA A 56 14.00 23.42 30.09
N LEU A 57 13.16 22.49 29.59
CA LEU A 57 11.70 22.58 29.74
C LEU A 57 11.05 21.21 29.45
N SER A 58 10.34 20.71 30.46
CA SER A 58 9.18 19.81 30.41
C SER A 58 9.25 18.62 29.42
N GLN A 59 9.24 17.40 29.98
CA GLN A 59 8.77 16.19 29.30
C GLN A 59 7.29 16.32 28.94
N GLN A 60 6.96 17.24 28.03
CA GLN A 60 5.69 17.20 27.33
C GLN A 60 5.89 16.15 26.25
N SER A 61 5.29 14.98 26.46
CA SER A 61 5.00 14.01 25.40
C SER A 61 4.30 14.76 24.28
N THR A 62 5.07 15.32 23.35
CA THR A 62 4.53 15.72 22.06
C THR A 62 3.96 14.44 21.49
N LEU A 63 2.64 14.41 21.31
CA LEU A 63 1.98 13.45 20.46
C LEU A 63 2.58 13.67 19.07
N ILE A 64 3.72 13.03 18.81
CA ILE A 64 4.32 12.97 17.50
C ILE A 64 3.32 12.16 16.68
N ASN A 65 2.55 12.85 15.85
CA ASN A 65 1.63 12.23 14.90
C ASN A 65 2.46 11.44 13.89
N ASN A 66 2.83 10.22 14.26
CA ASN A 66 3.53 9.20 13.47
C ASN A 66 2.64 8.59 12.37
N ASN A 67 1.66 9.37 11.91
CA ASN A 67 0.67 8.89 11.00
C ASN A 67 1.34 8.68 9.65
N ALA A 68 1.29 7.45 9.15
CA ALA A 68 1.49 7.20 7.73
C ALA A 68 0.63 8.22 6.97
N LEU A 69 1.27 9.06 6.15
CA LEU A 69 0.55 10.07 5.39
C LEU A 69 -0.22 9.37 4.29
N VAL A 70 -1.54 9.33 4.46
CA VAL A 70 -2.47 8.74 3.49
C VAL A 70 -3.10 9.86 2.67
N PHE A 71 -2.85 9.83 1.37
CA PHE A 71 -3.60 10.61 0.40
C PHE A 71 -4.73 9.73 -0.15
N ASN A 72 -5.98 10.01 0.24
CA ASN A 72 -7.14 9.21 -0.11
C ASN A 72 -8.07 10.00 -1.04
N ARG A 73 -8.62 9.34 -2.06
CA ARG A 73 -9.66 9.86 -2.96
C ARG A 73 -10.85 10.50 -2.23
N GLY A 74 -11.25 9.93 -1.09
CA GLY A 74 -12.38 10.42 -0.29
C GLY A 74 -12.05 11.59 0.64
N ALA A 75 -10.79 12.05 0.68
CA ALA A 75 -10.40 13.14 1.56
C ALA A 75 -10.92 14.50 1.06
N THR A 76 -11.31 15.36 1.99
CA THR A 76 -11.73 16.73 1.68
C THR A 76 -10.63 17.47 0.90
N SER A 77 -11.05 18.26 -0.09
CA SER A 77 -10.18 19.07 -0.95
C SER A 77 -9.28 18.27 -1.90
N VAL A 78 -9.51 16.97 -2.09
CA VAL A 78 -8.89 16.20 -3.18
C VAL A 78 -9.73 16.34 -4.44
N ASP A 79 -9.11 16.82 -5.53
CA ASP A 79 -9.71 16.78 -6.87
C ASP A 79 -9.52 15.37 -7.46
N ASN A 80 -10.63 14.64 -7.58
CA ASN A 80 -10.62 13.27 -8.09
C ASN A 80 -10.23 13.17 -9.56
N ASN A 81 -10.52 14.19 -10.37
CA ASN A 81 -10.14 14.19 -11.78
C ASN A 81 -8.61 14.36 -11.92
N ASP A 82 -8.04 15.26 -11.11
CA ASP A 82 -6.58 15.43 -11.07
C ASP A 82 -5.90 14.18 -10.50
N PHE A 83 -6.47 13.57 -9.46
CA PHE A 83 -5.95 12.32 -8.89
C PHE A 83 -5.99 11.17 -9.91
N ASP A 84 -7.12 10.98 -10.60
CA ASP A 84 -7.26 9.97 -11.65
C ASP A 84 -6.24 10.16 -12.78
N LYS A 85 -6.00 11.42 -13.19
CA LYS A 85 -5.03 11.74 -14.24
C LYS A 85 -3.59 11.49 -13.81
N LYS A 86 -3.21 11.99 -12.63
CA LYS A 86 -1.83 11.94 -12.12
C LYS A 86 -1.38 10.56 -11.72
N PHE A 87 -2.32 9.73 -11.26
CA PHE A 87 -2.08 8.38 -10.75
C PHE A 87 -2.86 7.29 -11.48
N SER A 88 -3.18 7.46 -12.77
CA SER A 88 -3.86 6.43 -13.56
C SER A 88 -3.10 5.09 -13.52
N LEU A 89 -3.82 3.97 -13.58
CA LEU A 89 -3.20 2.64 -13.62
C LEU A 89 -2.28 2.50 -14.84
N ALA A 90 -2.70 3.05 -15.98
CA ALA A 90 -1.90 3.11 -17.19
C ALA A 90 -0.51 3.73 -16.93
N LYS A 91 -0.44 4.82 -16.16
CA LYS A 91 0.83 5.48 -15.85
C LYS A 91 1.75 4.60 -15.00
N THR A 92 1.20 3.94 -13.97
CA THR A 92 1.94 2.97 -13.14
C THR A 92 2.50 1.82 -13.97
N LEU A 93 1.67 1.20 -14.81
CA LEU A 93 2.10 0.10 -15.68
C LEU A 93 3.15 0.53 -16.70
N THR A 94 2.98 1.72 -17.30
CA THR A 94 3.97 2.29 -18.23
C THR A 94 5.32 2.49 -17.54
N ASN A 95 5.33 3.04 -16.32
CA ASN A 95 6.56 3.26 -15.59
C ASN A 95 7.30 1.96 -15.25
N ILE A 96 6.56 0.93 -14.81
CA ILE A 96 7.14 -0.39 -14.57
C ILE A 96 7.75 -0.95 -15.86
N ARG A 97 7.05 -0.87 -16.99
CA ARG A 97 7.57 -1.35 -18.29
C ARG A 97 8.82 -0.59 -18.72
N ASN A 98 8.79 0.74 -18.66
CA ASN A 98 9.90 1.58 -19.12
C ASN A 98 11.17 1.43 -18.26
N THR A 99 11.05 0.93 -17.03
CA THR A 99 12.18 0.72 -16.10
C THR A 99 12.65 -0.73 -16.01
N SER A 100 12.09 -1.63 -16.83
CA SER A 100 12.30 -3.08 -16.73
C SER A 100 13.56 -3.62 -17.40
N ASN A 101 14.23 -2.83 -18.24
CA ASN A 101 15.28 -3.31 -19.15
C ASN A 101 14.83 -4.49 -20.05
N ALA A 102 13.52 -4.68 -20.24
CA ALA A 102 12.97 -5.67 -21.16
C ALA A 102 13.50 -5.44 -22.58
N THR A 103 13.94 -6.52 -23.24
CA THR A 103 14.43 -6.48 -24.63
C THR A 103 13.29 -6.48 -25.65
N THR A 104 12.06 -6.75 -25.20
CA THR A 104 10.86 -6.77 -26.04
C THR A 104 9.76 -5.92 -25.46
N ASN A 105 9.22 -5.03 -26.29
CA ASN A 105 8.13 -4.14 -25.93
C ASN A 105 6.82 -4.94 -25.79
N SER A 106 6.28 -5.03 -24.57
CA SER A 106 4.90 -5.41 -24.30
C SER A 106 4.03 -4.16 -24.16
N SER A 107 2.70 -4.22 -24.17
CA SER A 107 1.78 -3.11 -23.81
C SER A 107 1.36 -3.17 -22.32
N ASN A 108 0.73 -2.12 -21.80
CA ASN A 108 0.14 -2.14 -20.44
C ASN A 108 -0.88 -3.26 -20.27
N ALA A 109 -1.70 -3.51 -21.30
CA ALA A 109 -2.65 -4.60 -21.30
C ALA A 109 -1.95 -5.96 -21.27
N GLN A 110 -0.85 -6.15 -22.02
CA GLN A 110 -0.07 -7.39 -21.98
C GLN A 110 0.58 -7.61 -20.60
N LEU A 111 1.19 -6.58 -20.00
CA LEU A 111 1.74 -6.68 -18.64
C LEU A 111 0.64 -7.05 -17.64
N LEU A 112 -0.50 -6.35 -17.65
CA LEU A 112 -1.59 -6.67 -16.72
C LEU A 112 -2.20 -8.06 -16.96
N ASN A 113 -2.33 -8.48 -18.23
CA ASN A 113 -2.82 -9.81 -18.57
C ASN A 113 -1.88 -10.93 -18.11
N SER A 114 -0.58 -10.68 -17.99
CA SER A 114 0.34 -11.67 -17.43
C SER A 114 -0.01 -12.02 -15.98
N LEU A 115 -0.47 -11.04 -15.19
CA LEU A 115 -1.02 -11.23 -13.85
C LEU A 115 -2.35 -12.01 -13.92
N LEU A 116 -3.32 -11.53 -14.71
CA LEU A 116 -4.67 -12.12 -14.73
C LEU A 116 -4.67 -13.58 -15.19
N LYS A 117 -3.80 -13.94 -16.13
CA LYS A 117 -3.67 -15.34 -16.58
C LYS A 117 -3.25 -16.30 -15.46
N THR A 118 -2.48 -15.84 -14.47
CA THR A 118 -2.12 -16.70 -13.33
C THR A 118 -3.31 -17.07 -12.45
N LEU A 119 -4.42 -16.31 -12.53
CA LEU A 119 -5.64 -16.59 -11.80
C LEU A 119 -6.41 -17.77 -12.41
N ASP A 120 -6.10 -18.16 -13.65
CA ASP A 120 -6.68 -19.33 -14.32
C ASP A 120 -5.88 -20.62 -14.06
N VAL A 121 -4.75 -20.52 -13.35
CA VAL A 121 -3.88 -21.65 -12.99
C VAL A 121 -4.44 -22.37 -11.77
N ASP A 122 -4.60 -23.68 -11.89
CA ASP A 122 -5.21 -24.55 -10.87
C ASP A 122 -4.20 -25.38 -10.08
N SER A 123 -2.91 -25.32 -10.43
CA SER A 123 -1.86 -25.99 -9.68
C SER A 123 -0.48 -25.37 -9.91
N LYS A 124 0.39 -25.47 -8.91
CA LYS A 124 1.80 -25.05 -9.00
C LYS A 124 2.69 -26.06 -8.29
N THR A 125 3.80 -26.42 -8.92
CA THR A 125 4.81 -27.28 -8.32
C THR A 125 5.85 -26.44 -7.59
N ASN A 126 6.11 -26.76 -6.33
CA ASN A 126 7.21 -26.21 -5.54
C ASN A 126 8.15 -27.37 -5.13
N GLY A 127 9.30 -27.47 -5.81
CA GLY A 127 10.18 -28.63 -5.68
C GLY A 127 9.49 -29.91 -6.18
N PHE A 128 9.24 -30.85 -5.27
CA PHE A 128 8.52 -32.10 -5.55
C PHE A 128 7.04 -32.06 -5.13
N VAL A 129 6.58 -30.97 -4.50
CA VAL A 129 5.20 -30.84 -4.03
C VAL A 129 4.35 -30.14 -5.07
N LYS A 130 3.30 -30.81 -5.57
CA LYS A 130 2.25 -30.17 -6.36
C LYS A 130 1.21 -29.59 -5.41
N MET A 131 1.00 -28.28 -5.49
CA MET A 131 -0.02 -27.58 -4.72
C MET A 131 -1.20 -27.26 -5.63
N ASP A 132 -2.40 -27.57 -5.19
CA ASP A 132 -3.62 -27.13 -5.86
C ASP A 132 -3.85 -25.64 -5.58
N LEU A 133 -4.14 -24.90 -6.63
CA LEU A 133 -4.46 -23.48 -6.56
C LEU A 133 -5.93 -23.29 -6.87
N GLN A 134 -6.60 -22.46 -6.08
CA GLN A 134 -7.97 -22.10 -6.39
C GLN A 134 -8.02 -21.26 -7.67
N LYS A 135 -8.59 -21.85 -8.72
CA LYS A 135 -8.86 -21.19 -9.99
C LYS A 135 -9.90 -20.07 -9.82
N ARG A 136 -9.69 -18.96 -10.53
CA ARG A 136 -10.50 -17.73 -10.49
C ARG A 136 -10.84 -17.28 -11.90
N ALA A 137 -11.60 -18.10 -12.61
CA ALA A 137 -11.87 -17.92 -14.04
C ALA A 137 -12.52 -16.57 -14.37
N GLN A 138 -13.41 -16.05 -13.52
CA GLN A 138 -14.04 -14.74 -13.77
C GLN A 138 -13.03 -13.60 -13.60
N GLU A 139 -12.20 -13.65 -12.55
CA GLU A 139 -11.11 -12.69 -12.36
C GLU A 139 -10.08 -12.78 -13.50
N ALA A 140 -9.75 -13.99 -13.96
CA ALA A 140 -8.85 -14.21 -15.10
C ALA A 140 -9.41 -13.66 -16.43
N SER A 141 -10.75 -13.62 -16.57
CA SER A 141 -11.45 -13.08 -17.74
C SER A 141 -11.60 -11.56 -17.75
N LEU A 142 -11.15 -10.86 -16.69
CA LEU A 142 -11.23 -9.41 -16.63
C LEU A 142 -10.43 -8.79 -17.78
N SER A 143 -11.00 -7.75 -18.39
CA SER A 143 -10.39 -7.01 -19.49
C SER A 143 -10.63 -5.51 -19.33
N GLY A 144 -9.87 -4.70 -20.08
CA GLY A 144 -10.01 -3.25 -20.06
C GLY A 144 -9.66 -2.57 -18.72
N LEU A 145 -9.07 -3.29 -17.76
CA LEU A 145 -8.78 -2.75 -16.43
C LEU A 145 -7.81 -1.56 -16.45
N VAL A 146 -6.91 -1.49 -17.44
CA VAL A 146 -5.96 -0.38 -17.61
C VAL A 146 -6.67 0.99 -17.58
N ASP A 147 -7.85 1.07 -18.20
CA ASP A 147 -8.64 2.30 -18.33
C ASP A 147 -9.87 2.32 -17.40
N ASN A 148 -10.19 1.21 -16.74
CA ASN A 148 -11.39 1.05 -15.91
C ASN A 148 -11.09 0.85 -14.41
N MET A 149 -9.93 1.34 -13.97
CA MET A 149 -9.55 1.39 -12.56
C MET A 149 -9.11 2.80 -12.17
N SER A 150 -9.61 3.27 -11.03
CA SER A 150 -9.24 4.56 -10.44
C SER A 150 -8.37 4.37 -9.19
N PRO A 151 -7.40 5.26 -8.93
CA PRO A 151 -6.67 5.27 -7.68
C PRO A 151 -7.62 5.56 -6.50
N THR A 152 -7.47 4.75 -5.45
CA THR A 152 -8.17 4.87 -4.17
C THR A 152 -7.32 5.64 -3.17
N ALA A 153 -6.05 5.27 -3.04
CA ALA A 153 -5.16 5.84 -2.04
C ALA A 153 -3.68 5.73 -2.44
N ILE A 154 -2.88 6.68 -1.96
CA ILE A 154 -1.42 6.67 -2.01
C ILE A 154 -0.89 6.90 -0.60
N PHE A 155 0.09 6.12 -0.16
CA PHE A 155 0.68 6.28 1.17
C PHE A 155 2.06 5.64 1.29
N ASN A 156 2.77 5.98 2.37
CA ASN A 156 4.00 5.33 2.77
C ASN A 156 3.79 4.36 3.96
N ARG A 157 4.76 3.48 4.16
CA ARG A 157 4.84 2.53 5.28
C ARG A 157 6.26 2.56 5.84
N PHE A 158 6.55 3.64 6.57
CA PHE A 158 7.84 3.85 7.24
C PHE A 158 8.14 2.86 8.36
N ASP A 159 7.12 2.23 8.92
CA ASP A 159 7.23 1.14 9.88
C ASP A 159 7.84 -0.13 9.25
N LEU A 160 7.80 -0.25 7.91
CA LEU A 160 8.47 -1.33 7.17
C LEU A 160 9.88 -0.93 6.70
N SER A 161 10.42 0.19 7.19
CA SER A 161 11.80 0.56 6.87
C SER A 161 12.81 -0.40 7.48
N SER A 162 13.91 -0.63 6.77
CA SER A 162 14.98 -1.49 7.27
C SER A 162 15.68 -0.82 8.46
N SER A 163 15.86 -1.55 9.56
CA SER A 163 16.60 -1.08 10.72
C SER A 163 18.06 -0.73 10.40
N SER A 164 18.68 -1.42 9.43
CA SER A 164 20.03 -1.13 8.93
C SER A 164 20.06 -0.04 7.85
N GLY A 165 18.91 0.43 7.38
CA GLY A 165 18.81 1.39 6.27
C GLY A 165 19.03 0.79 4.88
N GLN A 166 18.79 -0.51 4.67
CA GLN A 166 18.85 -1.08 3.31
C GLN A 166 17.73 -0.54 2.39
N HIS A 167 16.59 -0.17 2.96
CA HIS A 167 15.45 0.43 2.26
C HIS A 167 14.65 1.33 3.19
N CYS A 168 13.96 2.33 2.62
CA CYS A 168 13.23 3.37 3.35
C CYS A 168 11.74 3.07 3.51
N GLY A 169 11.40 1.78 3.63
CA GLY A 169 10.02 1.30 3.78
C GLY A 169 9.33 0.98 2.46
N GLU A 170 8.00 0.91 2.51
CA GLU A 170 7.15 0.64 1.35
C GLU A 170 6.28 1.84 0.96
N TYR A 171 5.95 1.94 -0.32
CA TYR A 171 5.15 3.04 -0.88
C TYR A 171 4.07 2.44 -1.75
N ARG A 172 2.83 2.79 -1.43
CA ARG A 172 1.66 2.10 -1.94
C ARG A 172 0.83 2.99 -2.83
N VAL A 173 0.41 2.44 -3.97
CA VAL A 173 -0.69 2.98 -4.78
C VAL A 173 -1.76 1.90 -4.88
N VAL A 174 -2.96 2.22 -4.40
CA VAL A 174 -4.12 1.32 -4.41
C VAL A 174 -5.05 1.75 -5.53
N TYR A 175 -5.48 0.79 -6.34
CA TYR A 175 -6.47 0.96 -7.39
C TYR A 175 -7.71 0.12 -7.09
N HIS A 176 -8.88 0.64 -7.46
CA HIS A 176 -10.13 -0.11 -7.43
C HIS A 176 -10.73 -0.17 -8.83
N LYS A 177 -11.40 -1.28 -9.13
CA LYS A 177 -12.22 -1.42 -10.33
C LYS A 177 -13.47 -0.56 -10.22
N ASN A 178 -13.78 0.19 -11.27
CA ASN A 178 -14.84 1.21 -11.23
C ASN A 178 -16.26 0.63 -11.33
N ASN A 179 -16.41 -0.54 -11.96
CA ASN A 179 -17.72 -1.13 -12.28
C ASN A 179 -17.75 -2.61 -11.89
N GLY A 180 -18.94 -3.18 -11.62
CA GLY A 180 -19.12 -4.62 -11.37
C GLY A 180 -18.51 -5.11 -10.04
N GLY A 181 -18.08 -6.37 -10.00
CA GLY A 181 -17.48 -6.97 -8.80
C GLY A 181 -16.22 -6.24 -8.30
N ARG A 182 -16.03 -6.19 -6.98
CA ARG A 182 -14.91 -5.45 -6.36
C ARG A 182 -13.59 -6.19 -6.59
N PHE A 183 -12.64 -5.49 -7.20
CA PHE A 183 -11.29 -5.95 -7.44
C PHE A 183 -10.33 -4.78 -7.22
N PHE A 184 -9.29 -5.01 -6.44
CA PHE A 184 -8.25 -4.02 -6.17
C PHE A 184 -6.90 -4.52 -6.67
N LEU A 185 -6.08 -3.58 -7.13
CA LEU A 185 -4.65 -3.78 -7.36
C LEU A 185 -3.87 -2.84 -6.45
N ILE A 186 -2.90 -3.38 -5.74
CA ILE A 186 -2.11 -2.66 -4.77
C ILE A 186 -0.65 -2.81 -5.17
N PHE A 187 -0.02 -1.72 -5.57
CA PHE A 187 1.39 -1.67 -5.89
C PHE A 187 2.13 -1.22 -4.64
N GLU A 188 3.02 -2.06 -4.11
CA GLU A 188 3.75 -1.84 -2.86
C GLU A 188 5.25 -1.86 -3.13
N ALA A 189 5.80 -0.73 -3.56
CA ALA A 189 7.20 -0.61 -3.91
C ALA A 189 8.05 -0.64 -2.64
N LYS A 190 9.06 -1.52 -2.58
CA LYS A 190 10.15 -1.39 -1.59
C LYS A 190 11.11 -0.31 -2.07
N TYR A 191 11.18 0.79 -1.35
CA TYR A 191 11.92 1.96 -1.81
C TYR A 191 13.39 1.91 -1.39
N PRO A 192 14.33 2.09 -2.32
CA PRO A 192 15.75 2.01 -2.00
C PRO A 192 16.18 3.17 -1.10
N ASN A 193 17.24 2.97 -0.33
CA ASN A 193 17.88 4.06 0.38
C ASN A 193 18.67 4.94 -0.60
N PRO A 194 18.34 6.25 -0.74
CA PRO A 194 19.03 7.12 -1.68
C PRO A 194 20.49 7.37 -1.29
N GLU A 195 20.86 7.15 -0.02
CA GLU A 195 22.21 7.35 0.49
C GLU A 195 22.67 6.14 1.34
N LEU A 196 22.79 4.96 0.72
CA LEU A 196 23.14 3.69 1.37
C LEU A 196 24.32 3.78 2.36
N LYS A 197 25.36 4.59 2.06
CA LYS A 197 26.55 4.77 2.91
C LYS A 197 26.24 5.39 4.28
N LYS A 198 25.10 6.09 4.41
CA LYS A 198 24.65 6.72 5.66
C LYS A 198 23.78 5.78 6.53
N GLY A 199 23.62 4.52 6.12
CA GLY A 199 22.72 3.59 6.82
C GLY A 199 21.30 4.16 6.91
N LYS A 200 20.63 3.96 8.05
CA LYS A 200 19.25 4.45 8.26
C LYS A 200 19.10 5.96 8.05
N ALA A 201 20.11 6.77 8.38
CA ALA A 201 20.09 8.21 8.19
C ALA A 201 20.01 8.63 6.71
N GLY A 202 20.42 7.77 5.76
CA GLY A 202 20.24 8.02 4.33
C GLY A 202 18.77 8.12 3.90
N CYS A 203 17.85 7.55 4.68
CA CYS A 203 16.42 7.65 4.43
C CYS A 203 15.78 8.94 4.96
N PHE A 204 16.51 9.78 5.69
CA PHE A 204 15.94 10.98 6.32
C PHE A 204 15.47 12.04 5.33
N ALA A 205 16.11 12.13 4.15
CA ALA A 205 15.60 13.00 3.08
C ALA A 205 14.20 12.56 2.61
N VAL A 206 13.91 11.26 2.63
CA VAL A 206 12.59 10.73 2.27
C VAL A 206 11.56 11.03 3.36
N ALA A 207 11.93 10.86 4.63
CA ALA A 207 11.05 11.21 5.75
C ALA A 207 10.72 12.72 5.75
N ASP A 208 11.73 13.55 5.55
CA ASP A 208 11.60 15.00 5.45
C ASP A 208 10.70 15.43 4.27
N PHE A 209 10.88 14.84 3.08
CA PHE A 209 9.99 15.05 1.95
C PHE A 209 8.53 14.75 2.31
N TRP A 210 8.26 13.58 2.89
CA TRP A 210 6.90 13.21 3.27
C TRP A 210 6.33 14.13 4.36
N LYS A 211 7.14 14.57 5.32
CA LYS A 211 6.71 15.57 6.30
C LYS A 211 6.21 16.84 5.60
N GLU A 212 6.97 17.38 4.65
CA GLU A 212 6.58 18.58 3.90
C GLU A 212 5.31 18.35 3.07
N ILE A 213 5.13 17.16 2.47
CA ILE A 213 3.87 16.78 1.79
C ILE A 213 2.66 16.90 2.74
N GLY A 214 2.82 16.54 4.01
CA GLY A 214 1.78 16.65 5.03
C GLY A 214 1.36 18.09 5.35
N GLU A 215 2.25 19.05 5.11
CA GLU A 215 2.04 20.48 5.37
C GLU A 215 1.50 21.24 4.14
N MET A 216 1.56 20.62 2.95
CA MET A 216 1.10 21.20 1.68
C MET A 216 -0.42 21.13 1.48
N GLY A 217 -0.93 22.04 0.64
CA GLY A 217 -2.28 21.92 0.07
C GLY A 217 -2.41 20.69 -0.82
N LYS A 218 -3.60 20.09 -0.91
CA LYS A 218 -3.80 18.79 -1.59
C LYS A 218 -3.38 18.77 -3.06
N THR A 219 -3.64 19.85 -3.80
CA THR A 219 -3.23 19.97 -5.21
C THR A 219 -1.72 19.96 -5.37
N GLU A 220 -1.00 20.71 -4.54
CA GLU A 220 0.47 20.77 -4.55
C GLU A 220 1.08 19.45 -4.09
N ALA A 221 0.59 18.91 -2.98
CA ALA A 221 0.98 17.61 -2.45
C ALA A 221 0.86 16.52 -3.53
N LEU A 222 -0.26 16.49 -4.26
CA LEU A 222 -0.49 15.50 -5.31
C LEU A 222 0.49 15.66 -6.49
N ALA A 223 0.84 16.90 -6.87
CA ALA A 223 1.83 17.16 -7.91
C ALA A 223 3.24 16.72 -7.49
N GLN A 224 3.62 16.92 -6.23
CA GLN A 224 4.92 16.45 -5.71
C GLN A 224 4.96 14.93 -5.54
N LEU A 225 3.86 14.32 -5.07
CA LEU A 225 3.73 12.87 -5.03
C LEU A 225 3.80 12.26 -6.44
N GLU A 226 3.19 12.89 -7.44
CA GLU A 226 3.29 12.43 -8.83
C GLU A 226 4.75 12.36 -9.30
N LYS A 227 5.55 13.40 -9.02
CA LYS A 227 6.99 13.39 -9.33
C LYS A 227 7.72 12.29 -8.55
N PHE A 228 7.52 12.23 -7.23
CA PHE A 228 8.16 11.23 -6.37
C PHE A 228 7.86 9.79 -6.81
N PHE A 229 6.61 9.49 -7.18
CA PHE A 229 6.22 8.15 -7.60
C PHE A 229 6.71 7.80 -9.01
N TYR A 230 6.66 8.72 -9.98
CA TYR A 230 6.87 8.37 -11.39
C TYR A 230 8.15 8.90 -12.03
N GLN A 231 8.80 9.89 -11.46
CA GLN A 231 9.98 10.55 -12.06
C GLN A 231 11.20 10.47 -11.14
N GLY A 232 10.96 10.47 -9.83
CA GLY A 232 11.98 10.88 -8.87
C GLY A 232 12.10 12.39 -8.83
N LEU A 233 12.79 12.90 -7.81
CA LEU A 233 13.03 14.33 -7.63
C LEU A 233 14.25 14.56 -6.75
N GLU A 234 14.86 15.73 -6.85
CA GLU A 234 15.86 16.16 -5.88
C GLU A 234 15.16 16.80 -4.68
N HIS A 235 15.54 16.39 -3.48
CA HIS A 235 15.04 16.95 -2.22
C HIS A 235 16.21 17.35 -1.34
N LYS A 236 16.41 18.67 -1.15
CA LYS A 236 17.49 19.25 -0.34
C LYS A 236 18.89 18.67 -0.66
N GLY A 237 19.22 18.55 -1.94
CA GLY A 237 20.51 18.03 -2.40
C GLY A 237 20.60 16.50 -2.46
N VAL A 238 19.54 15.76 -2.11
CA VAL A 238 19.50 14.30 -2.20
C VAL A 238 18.58 13.89 -3.35
N GLN A 239 19.10 13.11 -4.29
CA GLN A 239 18.31 12.54 -5.36
C GLN A 239 17.42 11.41 -4.82
N LEU A 240 16.12 11.64 -4.81
CA LEU A 240 15.12 10.63 -4.48
C LEU A 240 14.70 9.91 -5.79
N PRO A 241 14.95 8.59 -5.94
CA PRO A 241 14.52 7.86 -7.13
C PRO A 241 13.00 7.73 -7.20
N ALA A 242 12.46 7.42 -8.39
CA ALA A 242 11.04 7.16 -8.57
C ALA A 242 10.59 5.94 -7.76
N ALA A 243 9.48 6.04 -7.01
CA ALA A 243 8.98 4.91 -6.25
C ALA A 243 8.45 3.77 -7.14
N ILE A 244 7.76 4.11 -8.24
CA ILE A 244 7.31 3.14 -9.25
C ILE A 244 8.46 2.85 -10.21
N ASN A 245 9.17 1.77 -9.93
CA ASN A 245 10.23 1.22 -10.76
C ASN A 245 10.11 -0.30 -10.78
N PHE A 246 10.38 -0.93 -11.93
CA PHE A 246 10.36 -2.39 -12.09
C PHE A 246 11.13 -3.12 -10.99
N ALA A 247 12.34 -2.66 -10.66
CA ALA A 247 13.21 -3.29 -9.68
C ALA A 247 12.66 -3.25 -8.25
N HIS A 248 11.67 -2.40 -7.97
CA HIS A 248 11.07 -2.27 -6.64
C HIS A 248 9.96 -3.30 -6.38
N TYR A 249 9.68 -4.16 -7.37
CA TYR A 249 8.67 -5.23 -7.32
C TYR A 249 9.22 -6.62 -7.68
N THR A 250 10.53 -6.75 -7.88
CA THR A 250 11.19 -8.03 -8.16
C THR A 250 11.25 -8.94 -6.93
N HIS A 251 11.69 -10.18 -7.12
CA HIS A 251 11.92 -11.09 -6.00
C HIS A 251 12.88 -10.49 -4.96
N GLY A 252 12.51 -10.60 -3.68
CA GLY A 252 13.28 -10.01 -2.57
C GLY A 252 13.00 -8.52 -2.31
N THR A 253 12.28 -7.84 -3.21
CA THR A 253 11.87 -6.43 -3.03
C THR A 253 10.39 -6.32 -2.69
N GLY A 254 9.70 -5.30 -3.19
CA GLY A 254 8.28 -5.07 -2.95
C GLY A 254 7.38 -6.02 -3.74
N GLN A 255 6.11 -5.68 -3.88
CA GLN A 255 5.10 -6.57 -4.45
C GLN A 255 3.95 -5.83 -5.13
N VAL A 256 3.28 -6.52 -6.04
CA VAL A 256 1.93 -6.16 -6.48
C VAL A 256 0.95 -7.16 -5.88
N ARG A 257 -0.14 -6.69 -5.28
CA ARG A 257 -1.18 -7.56 -4.72
C ARG A 257 -2.49 -7.32 -5.41
N SER A 258 -3.21 -8.39 -5.74
CA SER A 258 -4.62 -8.29 -6.10
C SER A 258 -5.50 -8.73 -4.94
N ASN A 259 -6.58 -8.00 -4.73
CA ASN A 259 -7.58 -8.31 -3.72
C ASN A 259 -8.94 -8.45 -4.42
N ALA A 260 -9.42 -9.68 -4.53
CA ALA A 260 -10.59 -10.05 -5.30
C ALA A 260 -11.77 -10.43 -4.40
N PHE A 261 -12.90 -9.75 -4.62
CA PHE A 261 -14.21 -10.08 -4.06
C PHE A 261 -15.24 -10.35 -5.16
N ILE A 262 -14.78 -10.69 -6.37
CA ILE A 262 -15.66 -11.00 -7.50
C ILE A 262 -16.38 -12.32 -7.21
N ASN A 263 -15.62 -13.35 -6.83
CA ASN A 263 -16.18 -14.61 -6.34
C ASN A 263 -15.81 -14.86 -4.88
N SER A 264 -16.71 -15.57 -4.19
CA SER A 264 -16.42 -16.15 -2.88
C SER A 264 -15.50 -17.39 -3.04
N PRO A 265 -14.59 -17.65 -2.08
CA PRO A 265 -14.22 -16.79 -0.96
C PRO A 265 -13.39 -15.60 -1.42
N TRP A 266 -13.30 -14.57 -0.57
CA TRP A 266 -12.35 -13.48 -0.75
C TRP A 266 -10.93 -14.04 -0.95
N GLN A 267 -10.15 -13.49 -1.90
CA GLN A 267 -8.74 -13.86 -2.08
C GLN A 267 -7.80 -12.70 -2.32
N LEU A 268 -6.65 -12.82 -1.67
CA LEU A 268 -5.47 -12.00 -1.87
C LEU A 268 -4.41 -12.82 -2.65
N ARG A 269 -3.87 -12.25 -3.71
CA ARG A 269 -2.76 -12.84 -4.48
C ARG A 269 -1.59 -11.87 -4.53
N GLU A 270 -0.37 -12.39 -4.56
CA GLU A 270 0.86 -11.62 -4.66
C GLU A 270 1.56 -11.89 -5.99
N PHE A 271 2.17 -10.85 -6.55
CA PHE A 271 2.89 -10.88 -7.80
C PHE A 271 4.21 -10.10 -7.68
N LYS A 272 5.21 -10.57 -8.42
CA LYS A 272 6.47 -9.88 -8.64
C LYS A 272 6.61 -9.47 -10.09
N THR A 273 7.43 -8.48 -10.37
CA THR A 273 7.90 -8.16 -11.72
C THR A 273 9.00 -9.13 -12.14
N ASP A 274 8.96 -9.54 -13.40
CA ASP A 274 9.98 -10.40 -14.01
C ASP A 274 10.09 -10.15 -15.52
N ILE A 275 11.13 -10.68 -16.16
CA ILE A 275 11.31 -10.71 -17.60
C ILE A 275 11.11 -12.14 -18.08
N ASN A 276 10.13 -12.37 -18.95
CA ASN A 276 9.84 -13.71 -19.45
C ASN A 276 10.89 -14.19 -20.47
N THR A 277 10.78 -15.44 -20.92
CA THR A 277 11.70 -16.03 -21.93
C THR A 277 11.68 -15.33 -23.29
N LYS A 278 10.67 -14.50 -23.55
CA LYS A 278 10.56 -13.67 -24.76
C LYS A 278 11.18 -12.29 -24.57
N GLY A 279 11.73 -11.97 -23.39
CA GLY A 279 12.30 -10.68 -23.10
C GLY A 279 11.27 -9.59 -22.76
N GLU A 280 10.03 -9.96 -22.44
CA GLU A 280 8.95 -9.03 -22.09
C GLU A 280 8.84 -8.86 -20.57
N ALA A 281 8.56 -7.65 -20.11
CA ALA A 281 8.16 -7.42 -18.71
C ALA A 281 6.80 -8.06 -18.41
N VAL A 282 6.75 -8.86 -17.34
CA VAL A 282 5.57 -9.58 -16.88
C VAL A 282 5.42 -9.49 -15.36
N PHE A 283 4.22 -9.79 -14.87
CA PHE A 283 3.96 -10.13 -13.49
C PHE A 283 3.91 -11.66 -13.35
N VAL A 284 4.61 -12.17 -12.34
CA VAL A 284 4.63 -13.60 -12.00
C VAL A 284 4.05 -13.80 -10.60
N ALA A 285 3.27 -14.86 -10.42
CA ALA A 285 2.64 -15.15 -9.13
C ALA A 285 3.68 -15.62 -8.09
N ASP A 286 3.65 -14.98 -6.92
CA ASP A 286 4.43 -15.36 -5.74
C ASP A 286 3.50 -15.84 -4.62
N SER A 287 4.07 -16.57 -3.67
CA SER A 287 3.39 -17.00 -2.45
C SER A 287 3.04 -15.79 -1.57
N VAL A 288 1.83 -15.79 -1.01
CA VAL A 288 1.45 -14.80 0.00
C VAL A 288 1.98 -15.29 1.35
N LYS A 289 3.16 -14.82 1.73
CA LYS A 289 3.93 -15.37 2.87
C LYS A 289 3.30 -15.15 4.24
N SER A 290 2.25 -14.34 4.34
CA SER A 290 1.58 -13.96 5.59
C SER A 290 0.06 -14.15 5.56
N ASN A 291 -0.48 -14.93 4.62
CA ASN A 291 -1.90 -15.25 4.59
C ASN A 291 -2.09 -16.75 4.87
N PRO A 292 -2.28 -17.15 6.14
CA PRO A 292 -2.56 -18.54 6.46
C PRO A 292 -3.79 -19.01 5.68
N LEU A 293 -3.74 -20.22 5.13
CA LEU A 293 -4.94 -20.88 4.63
C LEU A 293 -5.89 -21.05 5.82
N ALA A 294 -7.07 -20.43 5.76
CA ALA A 294 -8.03 -20.47 6.87
C ALA A 294 -8.46 -21.92 7.19
N GLU A 295 -8.41 -22.78 6.18
CA GLU A 295 -8.66 -24.21 6.21
C GLU A 295 -7.69 -24.95 7.15
N LEU A 296 -6.45 -24.48 7.31
CA LEU A 296 -5.48 -25.04 8.28
C LEU A 296 -5.87 -24.77 9.74
N PHE A 297 -6.78 -23.82 10.00
CA PHE A 297 -7.20 -23.39 11.33
C PHE A 297 -8.68 -23.69 11.60
N ALA A 298 -9.37 -24.37 10.69
CA ALA A 298 -10.74 -24.80 10.91
C ALA A 298 -10.81 -25.81 12.08
N LYS A 299 -11.79 -25.65 12.97
CA LYS A 299 -11.97 -26.53 14.14
C LYS A 299 -12.23 -27.98 13.71
N GLU A 300 -11.79 -28.91 14.56
CA GLU A 300 -12.12 -30.34 14.51
C GLU A 300 -13.64 -30.52 14.33
N GLY A 301 -14.05 -31.25 13.28
CA GLY A 301 -15.46 -31.44 12.91
C GLY A 301 -15.98 -30.63 11.71
N SER A 302 -15.18 -29.72 11.12
CA SER A 302 -15.50 -29.14 9.80
C SER A 302 -15.30 -30.19 8.71
N LEU A 303 -16.34 -30.45 7.92
CA LEU A 303 -16.38 -31.44 6.83
C LEU A 303 -15.48 -31.10 5.63
N ASP A 304 -14.87 -29.91 5.59
CA ASP A 304 -14.27 -29.35 4.37
C ASP A 304 -12.77 -29.58 4.14
N SER A 305 -11.99 -30.12 5.10
CA SER A 305 -10.67 -30.70 4.75
C SER A 305 -10.04 -31.46 5.92
N ASP A 306 -10.07 -32.79 5.88
CA ASP A 306 -9.22 -33.59 6.76
C ASP A 306 -7.81 -33.76 6.16
N SER A 307 -7.66 -33.77 4.82
CA SER A 307 -6.36 -33.97 4.15
C SER A 307 -5.34 -32.84 4.34
N LEU A 308 -5.79 -31.59 4.51
CA LEU A 308 -4.89 -30.45 4.74
C LEU A 308 -4.49 -30.32 6.22
N LYS A 309 -5.28 -30.88 7.14
CA LYS A 309 -4.94 -30.89 8.58
C LYS A 309 -3.74 -31.77 8.87
N ASP A 310 -3.62 -32.89 8.17
CA ASP A 310 -2.51 -33.83 8.34
C ASP A 310 -1.16 -33.22 7.94
N LEU A 311 -1.15 -32.28 6.98
CA LEU A 311 0.04 -31.55 6.57
C LEU A 311 0.46 -30.45 7.56
N ARG A 312 -0.35 -30.16 8.60
CA ARG A 312 -0.03 -29.11 9.58
C ARG A 312 1.31 -29.34 10.27
N VAL A 313 1.70 -30.60 10.47
CA VAL A 313 2.97 -30.98 11.09
C VAL A 313 4.17 -30.62 10.21
N ASP A 314 3.97 -30.52 8.90
CA ASP A 314 5.01 -30.19 7.91
C ASP A 314 5.21 -28.67 7.72
N PHE A 315 4.34 -27.84 8.31
CA PHE A 315 4.37 -26.37 8.21
C PHE A 315 4.73 -25.65 9.53
N ILE A 316 5.08 -26.38 10.60
CA ILE A 316 5.54 -25.83 11.89
C ILE A 316 7.07 -25.72 11.92
#